data_AF-A0A1X2YR93-F1
#
_entry.id   AF-A0A1X2YR93-F1
#
_cell.length_a   1.000
_cell.length_b   1.000
_cell.length_c   1.000
_cell.angle_alpha   90.00
_cell.angle_beta   90.00
_cell.angle_gamma   90.00
#
_symmetry.space_group_name_H-M   'P 1'
#
loop_
_entity.id
_entity.type
_entity.pdbx_description
1 polymer ?
#
loop_
_entity_poly.entity_id
_entity_poly.type
_entity_poly.pdbx_seq_one_letter_code
_entity_poly.pdbx_strand_id
1 'polypeptide(L)'
;MSHNKKTITIITAVVLVLALVIGWCAWRKHVTSTKETQASANTSSSSSTNKAKKKKTPVLSDKQKEQNKTIALQMEKDMRNWGVDSLADPHQWVKQPADQVLAALRTPDNIETPADMPTSMKINQGWGSSAPSYVCNTSDYQSLCDTMPTSQAWWKNEVWGTGARWVKDPTATVLESGKVRVKGKVRSILVTSGDTYSMGGYNALTPAWRDYQIDDILTIKNGKVSDIEYAGNQNWWINPFLTAWTPDRVADSIGEGNRIAIPVSGALNWNGMNPTGITRVLNAPTSMGGMDGKVDWSMWDDLIQAGNTANGQQQAPDLDPAKDAATIHDRE
;
A
#
# COMPACT_ATOMS: atom_id res chain seq x y z
N MET A 1 -15.42 29.96 42.35
CA MET A 1 -13.94 30.07 42.39
C MET A 1 -13.21 28.73 42.21
N SER A 2 -13.65 27.83 41.31
CA SER A 2 -13.03 26.49 41.13
C SER A 2 -12.57 26.20 39.69
N HIS A 3 -13.01 26.98 38.70
CA HIS A 3 -12.71 26.72 37.28
C HIS A 3 -11.37 27.28 36.78
N ASN A 4 -10.80 28.33 37.40
CA ASN A 4 -9.54 28.92 36.91
C ASN A 4 -8.28 28.21 37.40
N LYS A 5 -8.36 27.40 38.47
CA LYS A 5 -7.19 26.65 38.97
C LYS A 5 -6.89 25.41 38.12
N LYS A 6 -7.91 24.69 37.64
CA LYS A 6 -7.72 23.47 36.82
C LYS A 6 -7.14 23.78 35.43
N THR A 7 -7.56 24.87 34.80
CA THR A 7 -7.07 25.25 33.47
C THR A 7 -5.61 25.73 33.50
N ILE A 8 -5.21 26.44 34.56
CA ILE A 8 -3.81 26.87 34.75
C ILE A 8 -2.90 25.65 34.99
N THR A 9 -3.32 24.67 35.81
CA THR A 9 -2.51 23.47 36.07
C THR A 9 -2.30 22.58 34.83
N ILE A 10 -3.28 22.51 33.92
CA ILE A 10 -3.17 21.72 32.69
C ILE A 10 -2.19 22.38 31.70
N ILE A 11 -2.20 23.72 31.59
CA ILE A 11 -1.28 24.44 30.69
C ILE A 11 0.16 24.30 31.19
N THR A 12 0.42 24.39 32.50
CA THR A 12 1.78 24.21 33.04
C THR A 12 2.30 22.79 32.83
N ALA A 13 1.44 21.77 32.90
CA ALA A 13 1.82 20.38 32.63
C ALA A 13 2.19 20.14 31.16
N VAL A 14 1.45 20.73 30.21
CA VAL A 14 1.76 20.61 28.77
C VAL A 14 3.07 21.32 28.41
N VAL A 15 3.36 22.48 29.01
CA VAL A 15 4.63 23.20 28.80
C VAL A 15 5.82 22.42 29.38
N LEU A 16 5.65 21.76 30.53
CA LEU A 16 6.70 20.92 31.12
C LEU A 16 7.00 19.67 30.27
N VAL A 17 5.97 19.03 29.70
CA VAL A 17 6.15 17.88 28.80
C VAL A 17 6.84 18.31 27.50
N LEU A 18 6.49 19.45 26.92
CA LEU A 18 7.15 19.99 25.73
C LEU A 18 8.62 20.37 26.00
N ALA A 19 8.92 20.96 27.16
CA ALA A 19 10.31 21.27 27.55
C ALA A 19 11.15 20.00 27.76
N LEU A 20 10.58 18.94 28.32
CA LEU A 20 11.25 17.64 28.48
C LEU A 20 11.51 16.95 27.13
N VAL A 21 10.59 17.05 26.17
CA VAL A 21 10.77 16.51 24.81
C VAL A 21 11.86 17.27 24.06
N ILE A 22 11.88 18.61 24.15
CA ILE A 22 12.92 19.45 23.51
C ILE A 22 14.29 19.20 24.17
N GLY A 23 14.33 19.07 25.50
CA GLY A 23 15.55 18.70 26.24
C GLY A 23 16.08 17.32 25.85
N TRP A 24 15.18 16.34 25.66
CA TRP A 24 15.55 14.99 25.20
C TRP A 24 16.06 14.99 23.75
N CYS A 25 15.42 15.74 22.85
CA CYS A 25 15.88 15.88 21.46
C CYS A 25 17.23 16.61 21.34
N ALA A 26 17.48 17.62 22.17
CA ALA A 26 18.76 18.34 22.23
C ALA A 26 19.87 17.47 22.85
N TRP A 27 19.57 16.73 23.93
CA TRP A 27 20.51 15.78 24.53
C TRP A 27 20.86 14.63 23.57
N ARG A 28 19.88 14.07 22.85
CA ARG A 28 20.12 13.02 21.85
C ARG A 28 21.03 13.51 20.73
N LYS A 29 20.83 14.74 20.23
CA LYS A 29 21.73 15.37 19.24
C LYS A 29 23.13 15.61 19.78
N HIS A 30 23.27 16.01 21.05
CA HIS A 30 24.57 16.20 21.68
C HIS A 30 25.33 14.88 21.88
N VAL A 31 24.65 13.81 22.33
CA VAL A 31 25.25 12.48 22.56
C VAL A 31 25.64 11.78 21.24
N THR A 32 24.93 12.04 20.14
CA THR A 32 25.37 11.58 18.81
C THR A 32 26.55 12.40 18.26
N SER A 33 26.61 13.71 18.53
CA SER A 33 27.71 14.56 18.07
C SER A 33 29.01 14.30 18.85
N THR A 34 28.95 14.02 20.16
CA THR A 34 30.15 13.65 20.93
C THR A 34 30.70 12.26 20.59
N LYS A 35 29.88 11.33 20.06
CA LYS A 35 30.39 10.06 19.54
C LYS A 35 31.19 10.21 18.24
N GLU A 36 30.90 11.23 17.43
CA GLU A 36 31.70 11.56 16.25
C GLU A 36 32.97 12.36 16.59
N THR A 37 32.96 13.13 17.68
CA THR A 37 34.12 13.95 18.07
C THR A 37 35.10 13.25 19.03
N GLN A 38 34.69 12.25 19.82
CA GLN A 38 35.60 11.51 20.72
C GLN A 38 36.20 10.22 20.15
N ALA A 39 35.77 9.75 18.97
CA ALA A 39 36.45 8.66 18.27
C ALA A 39 37.73 9.14 17.52
N SER A 40 38.00 10.45 17.48
CA SER A 40 39.12 11.04 16.71
C SER A 40 40.19 11.74 17.55
N ALA A 41 40.15 11.63 18.89
CA ALA A 41 41.14 12.27 19.77
C ALA A 41 41.61 11.30 20.87
N ASN A 42 42.34 10.25 20.48
CA ASN A 42 43.37 9.64 21.33
C ASN A 42 44.16 8.60 20.54
N THR A 43 45.16 9.06 19.79
CA THR A 43 46.47 8.39 19.66
C THR A 43 47.42 9.28 18.87
N SER A 44 48.22 10.07 19.57
CA SER A 44 49.43 10.68 19.01
C SER A 44 50.53 10.68 20.06
N SER A 45 51.38 9.65 20.02
CA SER A 45 52.84 9.80 20.13
C SER A 45 53.56 8.45 19.90
N SER A 46 53.96 8.20 18.66
CA SER A 46 55.34 7.80 18.37
C SER A 46 55.55 7.74 16.85
N SER A 47 56.66 8.33 16.46
CA SER A 47 57.16 8.52 15.10
C SER A 47 57.34 7.21 14.32
N SER A 48 56.73 7.13 13.15
CA SER A 48 57.38 6.58 11.96
C SER A 48 56.60 6.97 10.70
N THR A 49 57.31 7.55 9.75
CA THR A 49 56.86 7.88 8.40
C THR A 49 56.58 6.58 7.63
N ASN A 50 55.34 6.09 7.71
CA ASN A 50 54.84 5.12 6.75
C ASN A 50 53.69 5.76 5.98
N LYS A 51 53.92 6.02 4.69
CA LYS A 51 52.87 6.37 3.72
C LYS A 51 51.76 5.33 3.83
N ALA A 52 50.66 5.69 4.49
CA ALA A 52 49.46 4.89 4.48
C ALA A 52 49.01 4.75 3.02
N LYS A 53 49.27 3.58 2.42
CA LYS A 53 48.65 3.18 1.16
C LYS A 53 47.15 3.35 1.38
N LYS A 54 46.53 4.36 0.75
CA LYS A 54 45.08 4.41 0.56
C LYS A 54 44.68 2.99 0.14
N LYS A 55 43.96 2.28 1.00
CA LYS A 55 43.45 0.95 0.73
C LYS A 55 42.56 1.13 -0.51
N LYS A 56 43.09 0.83 -1.70
CA LYS A 56 42.30 0.89 -2.94
C LYS A 56 41.13 -0.05 -2.69
N THR A 57 39.92 0.49 -2.60
CA THR A 57 38.71 -0.32 -2.67
C THR A 57 38.87 -1.20 -3.91
N PRO A 58 38.83 -2.54 -3.77
CA PRO A 58 38.98 -3.41 -4.92
C PRO A 58 37.94 -3.02 -5.96
N VAL A 59 38.39 -2.58 -7.13
CA VAL A 59 37.49 -2.24 -8.24
C VAL A 59 36.89 -3.57 -8.70
N LEU A 60 35.57 -3.69 -8.60
CA LEU A 60 34.86 -4.87 -9.09
C LEU A 60 35.16 -5.06 -10.58
N SER A 61 35.48 -6.29 -10.98
CA SER A 61 35.53 -6.66 -12.39
C SER A 61 34.16 -6.53 -13.04
N ASP A 62 34.08 -6.38 -14.36
CA ASP A 62 32.79 -6.24 -15.06
C ASP A 62 31.89 -7.45 -14.87
N LYS A 63 32.47 -8.66 -14.78
CA LYS A 63 31.73 -9.88 -14.43
C LYS A 63 31.10 -9.79 -13.04
N GLN A 64 31.83 -9.27 -12.04
CA GLN A 64 31.30 -9.07 -10.69
C GLN A 64 30.24 -7.98 -10.66
N LYS A 65 30.39 -6.92 -11.47
CA LYS A 65 29.37 -5.87 -11.58
C LYS A 65 28.06 -6.43 -12.11
N GLU A 66 28.09 -7.18 -13.21
CA GLU A 66 26.89 -7.79 -13.79
C GLU A 66 26.27 -8.82 -12.85
N GLN A 67 27.08 -9.66 -12.19
CA GLN A 67 26.59 -10.58 -11.18
C GLN A 67 25.87 -9.85 -10.03
N ASN A 68 26.48 -8.78 -9.50
CA ASN A 68 25.88 -7.98 -8.42
C ASN A 68 24.57 -7.32 -8.86
N LYS A 69 24.49 -6.83 -10.11
CA LYS A 69 23.23 -6.31 -10.67
C LYS A 69 22.14 -7.36 -10.69
N THR A 70 22.44 -8.56 -11.20
CA THR A 70 21.46 -9.66 -11.26
C THR A 70 20.95 -10.04 -9.87
N ILE A 71 21.86 -10.17 -8.88
CA ILE A 71 21.48 -10.46 -7.49
C ILE A 71 20.56 -9.36 -6.93
N ALA A 72 20.91 -8.09 -7.14
CA ALA A 72 20.12 -6.98 -6.63
C ALA A 72 18.73 -6.90 -7.28
N LEU A 73 18.66 -7.08 -8.60
CA LEU A 73 17.39 -7.09 -9.34
C LEU A 73 16.48 -8.24 -8.91
N GLN A 74 17.05 -9.44 -8.70
CA GLN A 74 16.29 -10.59 -8.26
C GLN A 74 15.70 -10.34 -6.86
N MET A 75 16.52 -9.89 -5.90
CA MET A 75 16.05 -9.53 -4.56
C MET A 75 14.91 -8.50 -4.58
N GLU A 76 15.08 -7.43 -5.36
CA GLU A 76 14.04 -6.38 -5.50
C GLU A 76 12.75 -6.89 -6.15
N LYS A 77 12.85 -7.84 -7.09
CA LYS A 77 11.68 -8.51 -7.67
C LYS A 77 11.00 -9.39 -6.63
N ASP A 78 11.76 -10.20 -5.90
CA ASP A 78 11.21 -11.14 -4.92
C ASP A 78 10.54 -10.42 -3.74
N MET A 79 11.08 -9.27 -3.31
CA MET A 79 10.48 -8.48 -2.24
C MET A 79 9.20 -7.75 -2.66
N ARG A 80 9.04 -7.42 -3.95
CA ARG A 80 8.01 -6.47 -4.40
C ARG A 80 6.99 -7.06 -5.37
N ASN A 81 7.22 -8.28 -5.87
CA ASN A 81 6.25 -9.05 -6.64
C ASN A 81 5.53 -10.04 -5.74
N TRP A 82 4.46 -9.60 -5.07
CA TRP A 82 3.75 -10.42 -4.09
C TRP A 82 2.24 -10.13 -4.10
N GLY A 83 1.45 -11.09 -3.62
CA GLY A 83 0.00 -10.89 -3.45
C GLY A 83 -0.75 -10.80 -4.78
N VAL A 84 -1.86 -10.07 -4.77
CA VAL A 84 -2.71 -9.82 -5.96
C VAL A 84 -1.88 -9.20 -7.09
N ASP A 85 -2.14 -9.61 -8.34
CA ASP A 85 -1.49 -9.01 -9.49
C ASP A 85 -2.00 -7.58 -9.72
N SER A 86 -1.17 -6.60 -9.36
CA SER A 86 -1.50 -5.18 -9.50
C SER A 86 -1.36 -4.65 -10.93
N LEU A 87 -0.87 -5.46 -11.87
CA LEU A 87 -0.77 -5.12 -13.30
C LEU A 87 -1.88 -5.73 -14.14
N ALA A 88 -2.71 -6.59 -13.55
CA ALA A 88 -3.86 -7.16 -14.24
C ALA A 88 -4.73 -6.06 -14.85
N ASP A 89 -5.05 -6.19 -16.13
CA ASP A 89 -5.90 -5.24 -16.84
C ASP A 89 -7.33 -5.31 -16.28
N PRO A 90 -7.88 -4.25 -15.66
CA PRO A 90 -9.22 -4.26 -15.09
C PRO A 90 -10.32 -4.52 -16.13
N HIS A 91 -10.08 -4.24 -17.42
CA HIS A 91 -11.07 -4.48 -18.48
C HIS A 91 -11.40 -5.98 -18.62
N GLN A 92 -10.50 -6.88 -18.25
CA GLN A 92 -10.74 -8.32 -18.32
C GLN A 92 -11.86 -8.79 -17.39
N TRP A 93 -12.20 -8.00 -16.36
CA TRP A 93 -13.21 -8.34 -15.36
C TRP A 93 -14.59 -7.74 -15.66
N VAL A 94 -14.71 -6.90 -16.69
CA VAL A 94 -15.96 -6.26 -17.09
C VAL A 94 -17.02 -7.32 -17.41
N LYS A 95 -18.15 -7.22 -16.74
CA LYS A 95 -19.34 -8.08 -16.84
C LYS A 95 -19.09 -9.56 -16.48
N GLN A 96 -17.90 -9.92 -15.98
CA GLN A 96 -17.60 -11.27 -15.50
C GLN A 96 -18.34 -11.58 -14.20
N PRO A 97 -18.54 -12.85 -13.83
CA PRO A 97 -19.13 -13.24 -12.55
C PRO A 97 -18.34 -12.66 -11.35
N ALA A 98 -19.04 -12.01 -10.43
CA ALA A 98 -18.45 -11.35 -9.26
C ALA A 98 -17.56 -12.30 -8.45
N ASP A 99 -18.02 -13.53 -8.19
CA ASP A 99 -17.24 -14.52 -7.43
C ASP A 99 -15.92 -14.90 -8.12
N GLN A 100 -15.90 -14.99 -9.46
CA GLN A 100 -14.69 -15.28 -10.23
C GLN A 100 -13.70 -14.12 -10.14
N VAL A 101 -14.19 -12.88 -10.29
CA VAL A 101 -13.36 -11.67 -10.21
C VAL A 101 -12.81 -11.50 -8.80
N LEU A 102 -13.65 -11.68 -7.77
CA LEU A 102 -13.24 -11.64 -6.38
C LEU A 102 -12.21 -12.72 -6.06
N ALA A 103 -12.36 -13.95 -6.55
CA ALA A 103 -11.37 -15.00 -6.37
C ALA A 103 -10.00 -14.62 -6.96
N ALA A 104 -9.98 -14.03 -8.16
CA ALA A 104 -8.75 -13.54 -8.80
C ALA A 104 -8.09 -12.37 -8.04
N LEU A 105 -8.90 -11.58 -7.34
CA LEU A 105 -8.48 -10.41 -6.57
C LEU A 105 -8.23 -10.68 -5.08
N ARG A 106 -8.31 -11.94 -4.65
CA ARG A 106 -8.04 -12.32 -3.26
C ARG A 106 -6.54 -12.41 -3.02
N THR A 107 -6.06 -11.80 -1.93
CA THR A 107 -4.68 -12.01 -1.48
C THR A 107 -4.45 -13.50 -1.20
N PRO A 108 -3.41 -14.14 -1.78
CA PRO A 108 -3.09 -15.54 -1.53
C PRO A 108 -2.89 -15.87 -0.04
N ASP A 109 -3.14 -17.14 0.29
CA ASP A 109 -3.06 -17.65 1.66
C ASP A 109 -1.63 -17.69 2.20
N ASN A 110 -0.63 -17.84 1.33
CA ASN A 110 0.78 -17.92 1.70
C ASN A 110 1.55 -16.78 1.05
N ILE A 111 1.97 -15.81 1.86
CA ILE A 111 2.94 -14.79 1.47
C ILE A 111 4.26 -15.20 2.13
N GLU A 112 5.06 -15.97 1.40
CA GLU A 112 6.32 -16.50 1.89
C GLU A 112 7.45 -15.51 1.69
N THR A 113 8.28 -15.36 2.72
CA THR A 113 9.53 -14.61 2.62
C THR A 113 10.41 -15.25 1.56
N PRO A 114 10.98 -14.47 0.62
CA PRO A 114 11.86 -15.01 -0.41
C PRO A 114 13.01 -15.84 0.20
N ALA A 115 13.23 -17.04 -0.34
CA ALA A 115 14.21 -17.99 0.20
C ALA A 115 15.65 -17.44 0.21
N ASP A 116 15.97 -16.56 -0.74
CA ASP A 116 17.28 -15.93 -0.87
C ASP A 116 17.43 -14.64 -0.06
N MET A 117 16.44 -14.31 0.78
CA MET A 117 16.58 -13.22 1.75
C MET A 117 17.81 -13.46 2.62
N PRO A 118 18.77 -12.54 2.66
CA PRO A 118 20.05 -12.80 3.30
C PRO A 118 19.89 -12.99 4.80
N THR A 119 20.43 -14.08 5.34
CA THR A 119 20.57 -14.26 6.79
C THR A 119 21.44 -13.19 7.45
N SER A 120 22.25 -12.49 6.68
CA SER A 120 23.06 -11.35 7.12
C SER A 120 22.25 -10.07 7.35
N MET A 121 21.05 -9.96 6.75
CA MET A 121 20.11 -8.92 7.12
C MET A 121 19.47 -9.28 8.46
N LYS A 122 19.61 -8.39 9.44
CA LYS A 122 18.86 -8.50 10.69
C LYS A 122 17.40 -8.15 10.41
N ILE A 123 16.58 -9.14 10.10
CA ILE A 123 15.13 -9.00 10.00
C ILE A 123 14.58 -8.89 11.42
N ASN A 124 13.77 -7.87 11.67
CA ASN A 124 13.03 -7.76 12.92
C ASN A 124 11.96 -8.86 12.97
N GLN A 125 11.92 -9.66 14.04
CA GLN A 125 10.93 -10.74 14.19
C GLN A 125 9.48 -10.23 14.29
N GLY A 126 9.29 -8.94 14.56
CA GLY A 126 7.97 -8.27 14.50
C GLY A 126 7.57 -7.78 13.11
N TRP A 127 8.32 -8.11 12.05
CA TRP A 127 8.04 -7.73 10.66
C TRP A 127 7.70 -8.94 9.80
N GLY A 128 6.99 -8.72 8.69
CA GLY A 128 6.60 -9.81 7.79
C GLY A 128 5.17 -10.30 7.98
N SER A 129 4.73 -11.09 7.01
CA SER A 129 3.42 -11.77 7.00
C SER A 129 3.21 -12.68 8.21
N SER A 130 4.27 -13.33 8.69
CA SER A 130 4.24 -14.27 9.82
C SER A 130 4.51 -13.63 11.19
N ALA A 131 4.81 -12.33 11.25
CA ALA A 131 5.00 -11.64 12.53
C ALA A 131 3.68 -11.58 13.32
N PRO A 132 3.74 -11.41 14.65
CA PRO A 132 2.55 -11.14 15.45
C PRO A 132 1.74 -10.00 14.85
N SER A 133 0.44 -10.20 14.68
CA SER A 133 -0.43 -9.21 14.06
C SER A 133 -0.47 -7.89 14.83
N TYR A 134 -0.98 -6.83 14.18
CA TYR A 134 -1.17 -5.55 14.84
C TYR A 134 -2.00 -5.69 16.12
N VAL A 135 -3.09 -6.45 16.06
CA VAL A 135 -4.00 -6.67 17.22
C VAL A 135 -3.36 -7.43 18.37
N CYS A 136 -2.35 -8.27 18.11
CA CYS A 136 -1.58 -8.97 19.14
C CYS A 136 -0.63 -8.05 19.93
N ASN A 137 -0.26 -6.91 19.35
CA ASN A 137 0.72 -5.98 19.93
C ASN A 137 0.06 -4.78 20.61
N THR A 138 -1.26 -4.74 20.68
CA THR A 138 -2.05 -3.64 21.25
C THR A 138 -3.03 -4.17 22.30
N SER A 139 -3.02 -3.59 23.50
CA SER A 139 -3.85 -4.05 24.63
C SER A 139 -5.35 -4.10 24.32
N ASP A 140 -5.83 -3.19 23.48
CA ASP A 140 -7.25 -2.96 23.24
C ASP A 140 -7.89 -4.05 22.36
N TYR A 141 -7.07 -4.86 21.69
CA TYR A 141 -7.51 -5.88 20.72
C TYR A 141 -6.92 -7.27 21.01
N GLN A 142 -6.37 -7.48 22.21
CA GLN A 142 -5.67 -8.72 22.56
C GLN A 142 -6.55 -9.97 22.36
N SER A 143 -7.87 -9.87 22.60
CA SER A 143 -8.82 -10.96 22.40
C SER A 143 -8.93 -11.43 20.94
N LEU A 144 -8.54 -10.59 19.97
CA LEU A 144 -8.55 -10.94 18.55
C LEU A 144 -7.29 -11.71 18.14
N CYS A 145 -6.22 -11.65 18.94
CA CYS A 145 -4.93 -12.27 18.65
C CYS A 145 -5.04 -13.79 18.46
N ASP A 146 -5.89 -14.47 19.24
CA ASP A 146 -6.07 -15.93 19.16
C ASP A 146 -6.63 -16.37 17.80
N THR A 147 -7.42 -15.51 17.15
CA THR A 147 -8.03 -15.80 15.83
C THR A 147 -7.20 -15.28 14.67
N MET A 148 -6.43 -14.23 14.90
CA MET A 148 -5.62 -13.55 13.89
C MET A 148 -4.19 -13.36 14.43
N PRO A 149 -3.43 -14.45 14.65
CA PRO A 149 -2.16 -14.38 15.35
C PRO A 149 -1.05 -13.73 14.52
N THR A 150 -1.17 -13.77 13.19
CA THR A 150 -0.16 -13.24 12.28
C THR A 150 -0.65 -12.00 11.53
N SER A 151 0.28 -11.12 11.14
CA SER A 151 0.01 -9.95 10.30
C SER A 151 -0.83 -10.29 9.08
N GLN A 152 -0.52 -11.40 8.41
CA GLN A 152 -1.26 -11.85 7.24
C GLN A 152 -2.67 -12.32 7.60
N ALA A 153 -2.84 -13.11 8.66
CA ALA A 153 -4.15 -13.57 9.09
C ALA A 153 -5.08 -12.40 9.44
N TRP A 154 -4.55 -11.42 10.19
CA TRP A 154 -5.26 -10.18 10.51
C TRP A 154 -5.59 -9.38 9.25
N TRP A 155 -4.62 -9.07 8.40
CA TRP A 155 -4.85 -8.25 7.22
C TRP A 155 -5.84 -8.87 6.23
N LYS A 156 -5.81 -10.20 6.08
CA LYS A 156 -6.78 -10.94 5.28
C LYS A 156 -8.21 -10.84 5.80
N ASN A 157 -8.39 -10.56 7.09
CA ASN A 157 -9.69 -10.28 7.68
C ASN A 157 -10.11 -8.80 7.47
N GLU A 158 -9.13 -7.89 7.41
CA GLU A 158 -9.36 -6.46 7.21
C GLU A 158 -9.75 -6.10 5.76
N VAL A 159 -9.06 -6.66 4.77
CA VAL A 159 -9.24 -6.33 3.35
C VAL A 159 -9.27 -7.57 2.47
N TRP A 160 -9.94 -7.45 1.32
CA TRP A 160 -10.08 -8.56 0.38
C TRP A 160 -8.78 -8.84 -0.38
N GLY A 161 -8.15 -7.80 -0.91
CA GLY A 161 -7.02 -7.95 -1.84
C GLY A 161 -5.93 -6.92 -1.59
N THR A 162 -4.68 -7.36 -1.57
CA THR A 162 -3.51 -6.49 -1.60
C THR A 162 -2.37 -7.21 -2.31
N GLY A 163 -1.59 -6.44 -3.06
CA GLY A 163 -0.41 -6.96 -3.72
C GLY A 163 0.36 -5.85 -4.38
N ALA A 164 1.56 -6.19 -4.84
CA ALA A 164 2.40 -5.28 -5.59
C ALA A 164 3.16 -6.00 -6.70
N ARG A 165 3.50 -5.25 -7.74
CA ARG A 165 4.32 -5.70 -8.86
C ARG A 165 5.12 -4.52 -9.41
N TRP A 166 6.29 -4.81 -9.96
CA TRP A 166 7.05 -3.85 -10.75
C TRP A 166 6.31 -3.50 -12.05
N VAL A 167 6.01 -2.21 -12.28
CA VAL A 167 5.28 -1.74 -13.48
C VAL A 167 6.04 -2.07 -14.77
N LYS A 168 7.37 -2.00 -14.70
CA LYS A 168 8.33 -2.44 -15.71
C LYS A 168 9.52 -3.03 -14.98
N ASP A 169 10.34 -3.81 -15.69
CA ASP A 169 11.58 -4.32 -15.12
C ASP A 169 12.41 -3.19 -14.50
N PRO A 170 12.84 -3.34 -13.23
CA PRO A 170 13.70 -2.36 -12.59
C PRO A 170 15.06 -2.29 -13.29
N THR A 171 15.73 -1.16 -13.12
CA THR A 171 17.07 -0.91 -13.67
C THR A 171 18.10 -0.94 -12.55
N ALA A 172 19.30 -1.47 -12.82
CA ALA A 172 20.37 -1.58 -11.84
C ALA A 172 21.68 -0.94 -12.32
N THR A 173 22.32 -0.15 -11.46
CA THR A 173 23.62 0.48 -11.71
C THR A 173 24.58 0.19 -10.56
N VAL A 174 25.80 -0.25 -10.86
CA VAL A 174 26.84 -0.41 -9.83
C VAL A 174 27.49 0.94 -9.57
N LEU A 175 27.49 1.36 -8.31
CA LEU A 175 28.11 2.61 -7.85
C LEU A 175 29.63 2.42 -7.68
N GLU A 176 30.36 3.53 -7.58
CA GLU A 176 31.82 3.50 -7.32
C GLU A 176 32.18 2.76 -6.02
N SER A 177 31.26 2.75 -5.06
CA SER A 177 31.38 2.02 -3.79
C SER A 177 31.26 0.49 -3.94
N GLY A 178 30.88 -0.01 -5.12
CA GLY A 178 30.59 -1.41 -5.39
C GLY A 178 29.17 -1.86 -4.99
N LYS A 179 28.38 -0.97 -4.36
CA LYS A 179 26.95 -1.18 -4.10
C LYS A 179 26.14 -1.07 -5.39
N VAL A 180 24.93 -1.62 -5.40
CA VAL A 180 24.04 -1.61 -6.56
C VAL A 180 22.83 -0.73 -6.26
N ARG A 181 22.60 0.27 -7.10
CA ARG A 181 21.39 1.10 -7.04
C ARG A 181 20.33 0.52 -7.96
N VAL A 182 19.14 0.25 -7.43
CA VAL A 182 18.00 -0.27 -8.19
C VAL A 182 16.88 0.77 -8.24
N LYS A 183 16.40 1.06 -9.46
CA LYS A 183 15.37 2.08 -9.71
C LYS A 183 14.21 1.55 -10.53
N GLY A 184 13.03 2.07 -10.25
CA GLY A 184 11.85 1.93 -11.11
C GLY A 184 10.56 2.28 -10.36
N LYS A 185 9.44 1.74 -10.84
CA LYS A 185 8.13 1.91 -10.22
C LYS A 185 7.52 0.58 -9.83
N VAL A 186 6.95 0.53 -8.64
CA VAL A 186 6.11 -0.57 -8.17
C VAL A 186 4.69 -0.08 -8.03
N ARG A 187 3.73 -0.83 -8.58
CA ARG A 187 2.31 -0.58 -8.42
C ARG A 187 1.77 -1.47 -7.32
N SER A 188 1.08 -0.89 -6.36
CA SER A 188 0.27 -1.65 -5.40
C SER A 188 -1.20 -1.58 -5.78
N ILE A 189 -1.94 -2.65 -5.45
CA ILE A 189 -3.39 -2.73 -5.55
C ILE A 189 -3.99 -2.93 -4.15
N LEU A 190 -5.16 -2.34 -3.91
CA LEU A 190 -5.98 -2.57 -2.72
C LEU A 190 -7.43 -2.84 -3.13
N VAL A 191 -8.02 -3.89 -2.58
CA VAL A 191 -9.42 -4.26 -2.74
C VAL A 191 -10.03 -4.37 -1.35
N THR A 192 -11.02 -3.56 -1.04
CA THR A 192 -11.72 -3.56 0.25
C THR A 192 -13.15 -4.01 0.07
N SER A 193 -13.70 -4.66 1.09
CA SER A 193 -15.15 -4.85 1.18
C SER A 193 -15.82 -3.50 1.45
N GLY A 194 -17.07 -3.35 1.01
CA GLY A 194 -17.88 -2.15 1.28
C GLY A 194 -18.55 -1.54 0.05
N ASP A 195 -18.17 -1.97 -1.16
CA ASP A 195 -18.86 -1.58 -2.39
C ASP A 195 -20.34 -1.98 -2.36
N THR A 196 -21.23 -1.04 -2.69
CA THR A 196 -22.69 -1.23 -2.59
C THR A 196 -23.46 -0.77 -3.84
N TYR A 197 -22.86 0.02 -4.73
CA TYR A 197 -23.53 0.46 -5.94
C TYR A 197 -23.81 -0.71 -6.90
N SER A 198 -25.05 -0.75 -7.42
CA SER A 198 -25.47 -1.72 -8.42
C SER A 198 -26.47 -1.12 -9.42
N MET A 199 -26.46 -1.64 -10.63
CA MET A 199 -27.41 -1.30 -11.69
C MET A 199 -27.50 -2.44 -12.71
N GLY A 200 -28.71 -2.78 -13.16
CA GLY A 200 -28.92 -3.74 -14.25
C GLY A 200 -28.37 -5.15 -13.99
N GLY A 201 -28.34 -5.60 -12.73
CA GLY A 201 -27.77 -6.90 -12.35
C GLY A 201 -26.24 -6.92 -12.18
N TYR A 202 -25.59 -5.76 -12.34
CA TYR A 202 -24.16 -5.58 -12.10
C TYR A 202 -23.91 -4.83 -10.79
N ASN A 203 -22.83 -5.18 -10.10
CA ASN A 203 -22.30 -4.46 -8.95
C ASN A 203 -20.98 -3.76 -9.31
N ALA A 204 -20.69 -2.62 -8.69
CA ALA A 204 -19.42 -1.92 -8.86
C ALA A 204 -18.37 -2.44 -7.91
N LEU A 205 -17.37 -3.15 -8.43
CA LEU A 205 -16.15 -3.44 -7.69
C LEU A 205 -15.15 -2.29 -7.88
N THR A 206 -14.63 -1.70 -6.79
CA THR A 206 -13.81 -0.47 -6.88
C THR A 206 -12.40 -0.59 -6.28
N PRO A 207 -11.50 -1.41 -6.86
CA PRO A 207 -10.11 -1.47 -6.41
C PRO A 207 -9.41 -0.12 -6.60
N ALA A 208 -8.34 0.07 -5.83
CA ALA A 208 -7.44 1.21 -5.94
C ALA A 208 -6.04 0.75 -6.34
N TRP A 209 -5.35 1.53 -7.16
CA TRP A 209 -3.96 1.32 -7.57
C TRP A 209 -3.12 2.56 -7.31
N ARG A 210 -1.89 2.36 -6.83
CA ARG A 210 -0.93 3.46 -6.69
C ARG A 210 0.47 3.02 -7.09
N ASP A 211 1.14 3.88 -7.87
CA ASP A 211 2.53 3.71 -8.24
C ASP A 211 3.44 4.38 -7.20
N TYR A 212 4.49 3.68 -6.81
CA TYR A 212 5.53 4.12 -5.90
C TYR A 212 6.88 4.07 -6.59
N GLN A 213 7.66 5.15 -6.43
CA GLN A 213 9.02 5.22 -6.95
C GLN A 213 9.96 4.48 -6.01
N ILE A 214 10.79 3.60 -6.58
CA ILE A 214 11.85 2.88 -5.86
C ILE A 214 13.20 3.41 -6.31
N ASP A 215 14.08 3.63 -5.35
CA ASP A 215 15.45 4.09 -5.58
C ASP A 215 16.39 3.56 -4.48
N ASP A 216 16.47 2.24 -4.38
CA ASP A 216 17.15 1.56 -3.28
C ASP A 216 18.61 1.27 -3.61
N ILE A 217 19.46 1.20 -2.58
CA ILE A 217 20.88 0.87 -2.70
C ILE A 217 21.16 -0.42 -1.93
N LEU A 218 21.53 -1.46 -2.66
CA LEU A 218 21.80 -2.79 -2.14
C LEU A 218 23.31 -2.99 -1.98
N THR A 219 23.71 -3.47 -0.81
CA THR A 219 25.08 -3.90 -0.55
C THR A 219 25.19 -5.40 -0.82
N ILE A 220 26.09 -5.81 -1.71
CA ILE A 220 26.34 -7.22 -2.03
C ILE A 220 27.64 -7.69 -1.37
N LYS A 221 27.58 -8.78 -0.60
CA LYS A 221 28.74 -9.44 0.02
C LYS A 221 28.64 -10.95 -0.20
N ASN A 222 29.73 -11.56 -0.65
CA ASN A 222 29.82 -13.00 -0.88
C ASN A 222 28.68 -13.55 -1.76
N GLY A 223 28.31 -12.80 -2.81
CA GLY A 223 27.25 -13.20 -3.75
C GLY A 223 25.83 -13.12 -3.19
N LYS A 224 25.62 -12.46 -2.04
CA LYS A 224 24.31 -12.23 -1.44
C LYS A 224 24.12 -10.76 -1.12
N VAL A 225 22.87 -10.30 -1.12
CA VAL A 225 22.56 -8.99 -0.53
C VAL A 225 22.93 -9.06 0.96
N SER A 226 23.37 -7.97 1.58
CA SER A 226 23.67 -7.94 3.02
C SER A 226 23.03 -6.76 3.73
N ASP A 227 22.62 -5.76 2.96
CA ASP A 227 21.96 -4.55 3.45
C ASP A 227 21.19 -3.88 2.30
N ILE A 228 20.11 -3.19 2.64
CA ILE A 228 19.34 -2.34 1.72
C ILE A 228 19.18 -0.97 2.37
N GLU A 229 19.66 0.06 1.68
CA GLU A 229 19.41 1.45 2.00
C GLU A 229 18.25 1.94 1.15
N TYR A 230 17.16 2.33 1.80
CA TYR A 230 15.94 2.77 1.16
C TYR A 230 15.93 4.29 0.94
N ALA A 231 15.68 4.74 -0.29
CA ALA A 231 15.44 6.15 -0.58
C ALA A 231 13.93 6.43 -0.66
N GLY A 232 13.26 6.51 0.49
CA GLY A 232 11.84 6.87 0.58
C GLY A 232 11.06 6.06 1.61
N ASN A 233 9.74 6.29 1.65
CA ASN A 233 8.84 5.62 2.58
C ASN A 233 8.78 4.12 2.28
N GLN A 234 9.04 3.32 3.31
CA GLN A 234 8.92 1.87 3.26
C GLN A 234 7.54 1.46 3.70
N ASN A 235 6.60 1.50 2.76
CA ASN A 235 5.27 1.01 3.01
C ASN A 235 5.24 -0.51 2.89
N TRP A 236 4.65 -1.18 3.87
CA TRP A 236 4.64 -2.65 3.90
C TRP A 236 3.91 -3.27 2.71
N TRP A 237 2.91 -2.57 2.16
CA TRP A 237 2.18 -3.03 0.97
C TRP A 237 3.01 -2.98 -0.33
N ILE A 238 4.24 -2.47 -0.28
CA ILE A 238 5.21 -2.47 -1.39
C ILE A 238 6.33 -3.49 -1.12
N ASN A 239 6.74 -3.66 0.13
CA ASN A 239 7.66 -4.70 0.59
C ASN A 239 7.17 -5.29 1.92
N PRO A 240 6.45 -6.42 1.89
CA PRO A 240 5.76 -6.95 3.06
C PRO A 240 6.71 -7.67 4.03
N PHE A 241 7.95 -7.96 3.62
CA PHE A 241 8.85 -8.87 4.35
C PHE A 241 9.81 -8.16 5.30
N LEU A 242 10.16 -6.91 4.98
CA LEU A 242 11.16 -6.13 5.71
C LEU A 242 10.55 -4.91 6.43
N THR A 243 9.26 -4.95 6.72
CA THR A 243 8.52 -3.85 7.32
C THR A 243 7.44 -4.36 8.28
N ALA A 244 7.06 -3.52 9.25
CA ALA A 244 5.92 -3.80 10.12
C ALA A 244 4.62 -3.58 9.36
N TRP A 245 3.68 -4.52 9.50
CA TRP A 245 2.34 -4.37 8.95
C TRP A 245 1.51 -3.51 9.90
N THR A 246 1.32 -2.25 9.53
CA THR A 246 0.49 -1.30 10.27
C THR A 246 -0.74 -0.93 9.45
N PRO A 247 -1.90 -0.67 10.09
CA PRO A 247 -3.13 -0.29 9.41
C PRO A 247 -3.07 1.14 8.86
N ASP A 248 -2.18 1.96 9.43
CA ASP A 248 -2.14 3.40 9.18
C ASP A 248 -1.87 3.72 7.71
N ARG A 249 -2.77 4.52 7.14
CA ARG A 249 -2.66 5.14 5.81
C ARG A 249 -2.66 4.18 4.62
N VAL A 250 -2.96 2.90 4.77
CA VAL A 250 -2.99 1.99 3.61
C VAL A 250 -4.05 2.43 2.60
N ALA A 251 -5.31 2.55 3.04
CA ALA A 251 -6.41 3.00 2.18
C ALA A 251 -6.27 4.48 1.79
N ASP A 252 -5.84 5.36 2.69
CA ASP A 252 -5.60 6.77 2.36
C ASP A 252 -4.50 6.89 1.28
N SER A 253 -3.42 6.13 1.39
CA SER A 253 -2.34 6.14 0.41
C SER A 253 -2.78 5.52 -0.91
N ILE A 254 -3.21 4.26 -0.93
CA ILE A 254 -3.51 3.59 -2.20
C ILE A 254 -4.76 4.20 -2.84
N GLY A 255 -5.75 4.60 -2.05
CA GLY A 255 -7.01 5.20 -2.51
C GLY A 255 -6.90 6.62 -3.06
N GLU A 256 -5.84 7.37 -2.74
CA GLU A 256 -5.46 8.61 -3.44
C GLU A 256 -4.87 8.38 -4.83
N GLY A 257 -4.58 7.12 -5.18
CA GLY A 257 -4.17 6.72 -6.52
C GLY A 257 -5.34 6.63 -7.49
N ASN A 258 -5.20 5.75 -8.48
CA ASN A 258 -6.25 5.50 -9.46
C ASN A 258 -7.29 4.56 -8.87
N ARG A 259 -8.57 4.90 -9.00
CA ARG A 259 -9.69 4.01 -8.65
C ARG A 259 -10.59 3.87 -9.86
N ILE A 260 -11.04 2.66 -10.12
CA ILE A 260 -11.89 2.34 -11.28
C ILE A 260 -13.09 1.55 -10.77
N ALA A 261 -14.29 1.90 -11.23
CA ALA A 261 -15.50 1.14 -10.98
C ALA A 261 -15.70 0.10 -12.08
N ILE A 262 -15.55 -1.17 -11.72
CA ILE A 262 -15.66 -2.29 -12.66
C ILE A 262 -17.03 -2.94 -12.49
N PRO A 263 -17.89 -2.97 -13.53
CA PRO A 263 -19.17 -3.66 -13.46
C PRO A 263 -18.93 -5.17 -13.47
N VAL A 264 -19.27 -5.86 -12.39
CA VAL A 264 -19.24 -7.32 -12.29
C VAL A 264 -20.66 -7.87 -12.15
N SER A 265 -20.93 -9.05 -12.71
CA SER A 265 -22.28 -9.63 -12.69
C SER A 265 -22.55 -10.38 -11.39
N GLY A 266 -23.77 -10.23 -10.85
CA GLY A 266 -24.14 -10.85 -9.58
C GLY A 266 -23.61 -10.10 -8.35
N ALA A 267 -23.96 -10.60 -7.17
CA ALA A 267 -23.62 -9.96 -5.89
C ALA A 267 -22.14 -10.11 -5.52
N LEU A 268 -21.58 -9.10 -4.86
CA LEU A 268 -20.23 -9.18 -4.29
C LEU A 268 -20.26 -9.98 -2.99
N ASN A 269 -19.84 -11.25 -3.05
CA ASN A 269 -19.73 -12.10 -1.88
C ASN A 269 -18.32 -12.00 -1.25
N TRP A 270 -18.23 -11.29 -0.14
CA TRP A 270 -16.98 -11.12 0.61
C TRP A 270 -16.68 -12.27 1.58
N ASN A 271 -17.29 -13.45 1.40
CA ASN A 271 -17.03 -14.69 2.16
C ASN A 271 -16.96 -14.50 3.69
N GLY A 272 -17.90 -13.74 4.26
CA GLY A 272 -17.99 -13.54 5.70
C GLY A 272 -16.84 -12.72 6.30
N MET A 273 -16.11 -11.94 5.50
CA MET A 273 -15.16 -10.95 5.99
C MET A 273 -15.80 -10.11 7.11
N ASN A 274 -15.11 -10.03 8.25
CA ASN A 274 -15.55 -9.25 9.39
C ASN A 274 -14.43 -8.30 9.85
N PRO A 275 -14.17 -7.21 9.09
CA PRO A 275 -13.10 -6.28 9.41
C PRO A 275 -13.26 -5.74 10.83
N THR A 276 -12.16 -5.65 11.55
CA THR A 276 -12.14 -5.15 12.94
C THR A 276 -12.48 -3.66 13.05
N GLY A 277 -12.47 -2.94 11.93
CA GLY A 277 -12.65 -1.49 11.86
C GLY A 277 -11.38 -0.70 12.18
N ILE A 278 -10.26 -1.38 12.48
CA ILE A 278 -8.96 -0.76 12.73
C ILE A 278 -8.41 -0.20 11.41
N THR A 279 -8.48 -0.99 10.35
CA THR A 279 -8.05 -0.57 9.02
C THR A 279 -9.17 0.26 8.38
N ARG A 280 -8.83 1.48 7.98
CA ARG A 280 -9.72 2.27 7.13
C ARG A 280 -9.90 1.55 5.79
N VAL A 281 -11.15 1.37 5.36
CA VAL A 281 -11.47 0.84 4.04
C VAL A 281 -11.46 1.94 2.98
N LEU A 282 -11.42 1.58 1.71
CA LEU A 282 -11.65 2.56 0.64
C LEU A 282 -13.09 3.06 0.75
N ASN A 283 -13.31 4.36 0.54
CA ASN A 283 -14.67 4.90 0.48
C ASN A 283 -15.41 4.25 -0.69
N ALA A 284 -16.41 3.44 -0.40
CA ALA A 284 -17.21 2.76 -1.39
C ALA A 284 -18.15 3.73 -2.12
N PRO A 285 -18.37 3.59 -3.43
CA PRO A 285 -19.33 4.43 -4.12
C PRO A 285 -20.73 3.98 -3.76
N THR A 286 -21.53 4.92 -3.26
CA THR A 286 -22.98 4.75 -3.09
C THR A 286 -23.75 5.27 -4.31
N SER A 287 -23.11 6.08 -5.16
CA SER A 287 -23.63 6.54 -6.44
C SER A 287 -22.49 6.96 -7.38
N MET A 288 -22.78 7.06 -8.68
CA MET A 288 -21.81 7.51 -9.69
C MET A 288 -21.37 8.97 -9.48
N GLY A 289 -22.22 9.82 -8.90
CA GLY A 289 -21.91 11.20 -8.55
C GLY A 289 -21.41 11.42 -7.12
N GLY A 290 -21.47 10.38 -6.26
CA GLY A 290 -21.23 10.48 -4.81
C GLY A 290 -19.77 10.47 -4.38
N MET A 291 -18.84 10.38 -5.33
CA MET A 291 -17.40 10.45 -5.04
C MET A 291 -16.72 11.45 -5.96
N ASP A 292 -16.84 12.76 -5.67
CA ASP A 292 -15.95 13.89 -6.02
C ASP A 292 -15.10 13.81 -7.32
N GLY A 293 -15.51 13.06 -8.35
CA GLY A 293 -14.66 12.70 -9.51
C GLY A 293 -13.48 11.76 -9.22
N LYS A 294 -13.44 11.03 -8.10
CA LYS A 294 -12.26 10.23 -7.69
C LYS A 294 -12.24 8.77 -8.18
N VAL A 295 -13.35 8.27 -8.70
CA VAL A 295 -13.46 6.92 -9.28
C VAL A 295 -13.79 7.07 -10.75
N ASP A 296 -13.01 6.40 -11.60
CA ASP A 296 -13.26 6.30 -13.03
C ASP A 296 -14.42 5.33 -13.29
N TRP A 297 -15.48 5.83 -13.92
CA TRP A 297 -16.69 5.08 -14.25
C TRP A 297 -16.80 4.73 -15.74
N SER A 298 -15.77 5.00 -16.55
CA SER A 298 -15.80 4.78 -18.01
C SER A 298 -16.23 3.37 -18.43
N MET A 299 -15.97 2.35 -17.60
CA MET A 299 -16.41 0.97 -17.87
C MET A 299 -17.92 0.74 -17.76
N TRP A 300 -18.69 1.71 -17.27
CA TRP A 300 -20.14 1.64 -17.10
C TRP A 300 -20.93 2.29 -18.24
N ASP A 301 -20.27 2.99 -19.17
CA ASP A 301 -20.92 3.80 -20.20
C ASP A 301 -22.01 3.05 -20.98
N ASP A 302 -21.73 1.81 -21.41
CA ASP A 302 -22.70 0.96 -22.11
C ASP A 302 -23.95 0.65 -21.27
N LEU A 303 -23.78 0.39 -19.97
CA LEU A 303 -24.87 0.03 -19.07
C LEU A 303 -25.76 1.23 -18.78
N ILE A 304 -25.16 2.42 -18.69
CA ILE A 304 -25.86 3.69 -18.52
C ILE A 304 -26.68 4.00 -19.78
N GLN A 305 -26.08 3.86 -20.96
CA GLN A 305 -26.78 4.06 -22.23
C GLN A 305 -27.95 3.10 -22.38
N ALA A 306 -27.74 1.81 -22.08
CA ALA A 306 -28.79 0.79 -22.11
C ALA A 306 -29.94 1.09 -21.12
N GLY A 307 -29.61 1.51 -19.89
CA GLY A 307 -30.58 1.92 -18.88
C GLY A 307 -31.41 3.15 -19.28
N ASN A 308 -30.77 4.12 -19.95
CA ASN A 308 -31.45 5.30 -20.49
C ASN A 308 -32.36 4.95 -21.68
N THR A 309 -31.98 4.01 -22.55
CA THR A 309 -32.86 3.53 -23.62
C THR A 309 -34.03 2.68 -23.13
N ALA A 310 -33.85 1.88 -22.07
CA ALA A 310 -34.94 1.12 -21.47
C ALA A 310 -35.98 2.03 -20.79
N ASN A 311 -35.54 3.12 -20.15
CA ASN A 311 -36.43 4.17 -19.64
C ASN A 311 -37.02 5.05 -20.77
N GLY A 312 -36.34 5.16 -21.92
CA GLY A 312 -36.82 5.86 -23.10
C GLY A 312 -37.88 5.11 -23.91
N GLN A 313 -38.07 3.80 -23.68
CA GLN A 313 -39.15 3.00 -24.30
C GLN A 313 -40.42 2.92 -23.46
N GLN A 314 -40.49 3.61 -22.32
CA GLN A 314 -41.73 3.92 -21.60
C GLN A 314 -42.09 5.41 -21.74
N GLN A 315 -42.00 5.97 -22.95
CA GLN A 315 -42.89 7.08 -23.27
C GLN A 315 -44.28 6.51 -23.51
N ALA A 316 -45.22 6.92 -22.65
CA ALA A 316 -46.65 6.68 -22.82
C ALA A 316 -47.08 6.99 -24.27
N PRO A 317 -48.09 6.28 -24.81
CA PRO A 317 -48.61 6.60 -26.14
C PRO A 317 -48.94 8.08 -26.18
N ASP A 318 -48.42 8.73 -27.23
CA ASP A 318 -48.57 10.15 -27.53
C ASP A 318 -50.08 10.49 -27.48
N LEU A 319 -50.52 11.10 -26.37
CA LEU A 319 -51.85 11.68 -26.29
C LEU A 319 -51.77 13.00 -27.07
N ASP A 320 -51.90 12.88 -28.39
CA ASP A 320 -52.08 13.99 -29.32
C ASP A 320 -53.39 14.73 -28.96
N PRO A 321 -53.35 15.92 -28.34
CA PRO A 321 -54.56 16.63 -27.93
C PRO A 321 -55.37 17.13 -29.13
N ALA A 322 -54.84 17.05 -30.36
CA ALA A 322 -55.53 17.47 -31.57
C ALA A 322 -56.39 16.37 -32.19
N LYS A 323 -56.30 15.11 -31.75
CA LYS A 323 -57.10 14.00 -32.28
C LYS A 323 -58.36 13.66 -31.48
N ASP A 324 -58.46 14.09 -30.23
CA ASP A 324 -59.63 13.82 -29.38
C ASP A 324 -60.71 14.93 -29.39
N ALA A 325 -60.46 16.06 -30.08
CA ALA A 325 -61.42 17.15 -30.19
C ALA A 325 -62.57 16.87 -31.20
N ALA A 326 -62.50 15.79 -31.99
CA ALA A 326 -63.50 15.49 -33.01
C ALA A 326 -64.65 14.58 -32.53
N THR A 327 -64.60 14.05 -31.30
CA THR A 327 -65.56 13.02 -30.83
C THR A 327 -66.57 13.49 -29.79
N ILE A 328 -66.60 14.78 -29.43
CA ILE A 328 -67.49 15.31 -28.37
C ILE A 328 -68.74 16.03 -28.91
N HIS A 329 -68.93 16.18 -30.22
CA HIS A 329 -70.08 16.91 -30.77
C HIS A 329 -71.24 16.13 -31.40
N ASP A 330 -71.23 14.79 -31.39
CA ASP A 330 -72.34 13.99 -31.97
C ASP A 330 -73.13 13.16 -30.93
N ARG A 331 -73.35 13.69 -29.73
CA ARG A 331 -74.35 13.17 -28.79
C ARG A 331 -75.14 14.30 -28.12
N GLU A 332 -76.04 14.89 -28.89
CA GLU A 332 -77.35 15.38 -28.40
C GLU A 332 -78.46 14.60 -29.11
#